data_AF-A0A849ZNW1-F1
#
_entry.id   AF-A0A849ZNW1-F1
#
_cell.length_a   1.000
_cell.length_b   1.000
_cell.length_c   1.000
_cell.angle_alpha   90.00
_cell.angle_beta   90.00
_cell.angle_gamma   90.00
#
_symmetry.space_group_name_H-M   'P 1'
#
loop_
_entity.id
_entity.type
_entity.pdbx_description
1 polymer ?
#
loop_
_entity_poly.entity_id
_entity_poly.type
_entity_poly.pdbx_seq_one_letter_code
_entity_poly.pdbx_strand_id
1 'polypeptide(L)'
;MRAGAGRANEGPLNLVVSKPDKDAEITEQHRAVIEQLGLTPDPTVDIEMVSTPAELAAAREEIASWELRGRRPVGVFFVGHRIKQMPLDLWAHIVERIRADHPELEPVAFHAPGDIGKARALAAHLTAPVRLVCRPLRQFAALVEGLEAVVSCDCGPLHLARAKRRPLVSLFTKANWDKFAPRGQRRACLFRPGGPRPEEVSNALRAVLAGEAPPFPAVKG
;
A
#
# COMPACT_ATOMS: atom_id res chain seq x y z
N MET A 1 -18.49 -24.07 -5.17
CA MET A 1 -19.63 -23.13 -5.12
C MET A 1 -19.19 -21.83 -5.79
N ARG A 2 -19.93 -21.30 -6.77
CA ARG A 2 -19.62 -20.02 -7.43
C ARG A 2 -20.71 -19.02 -7.05
N ALA A 3 -20.36 -17.99 -6.29
CA ALA A 3 -21.26 -16.90 -5.89
C ALA A 3 -20.80 -15.60 -6.57
N GLY A 4 -21.74 -14.75 -7.00
CA GLY A 4 -21.45 -13.49 -7.67
C GLY A 4 -22.64 -12.53 -7.62
N ALA A 5 -22.38 -11.24 -7.79
CA ALA A 5 -23.39 -10.18 -7.62
C ALA A 5 -23.90 -9.68 -8.99
N GLY A 6 -25.13 -10.07 -9.37
CA GLY A 6 -25.73 -9.78 -10.68
C GLY A 6 -26.72 -8.60 -10.68
N ARG A 7 -26.94 -7.97 -11.85
CA ARG A 7 -27.92 -6.86 -12.03
C ARG A 7 -29.19 -7.34 -12.78
N ALA A 8 -29.59 -8.60 -12.53
CA ALA A 8 -30.27 -9.52 -13.44
C ALA A 8 -29.24 -10.33 -14.28
N ASN A 9 -28.70 -11.40 -13.69
CA ASN A 9 -27.83 -12.36 -14.38
C ASN A 9 -28.54 -13.73 -14.37
N GLU A 10 -29.21 -14.08 -15.45
CA GLU A 10 -29.75 -15.44 -15.70
C GLU A 10 -28.63 -16.37 -16.23
N GLY A 11 -27.46 -16.36 -15.57
CA GLY A 11 -26.31 -17.24 -15.85
C GLY A 11 -26.08 -18.24 -14.71
N PRO A 12 -25.11 -19.18 -14.82
CA PRO A 12 -25.02 -20.38 -13.98
C PRO A 12 -24.45 -20.08 -12.58
N LEU A 13 -25.17 -19.30 -11.79
CA LEU A 13 -24.93 -19.12 -10.37
C LEU A 13 -25.95 -19.95 -9.61
N ASN A 14 -25.48 -20.85 -8.75
CA ASN A 14 -26.36 -21.66 -7.91
C ASN A 14 -26.97 -20.85 -6.75
N LEU A 15 -26.34 -19.72 -6.41
CA LEU A 15 -26.76 -18.80 -5.36
C LEU A 15 -26.52 -17.36 -5.83
N VAL A 16 -27.57 -16.56 -5.77
CA VAL A 16 -27.53 -15.13 -6.10
C VAL A 16 -27.72 -14.36 -4.79
N VAL A 17 -26.74 -13.51 -4.48
CA VAL A 17 -26.80 -12.59 -3.35
C VAL A 17 -27.06 -11.17 -3.86
N SER A 18 -27.64 -10.33 -3.02
CA SER A 18 -27.78 -8.90 -3.28
C SER A 18 -26.41 -8.24 -3.40
N LYS A 19 -26.31 -7.27 -4.31
CA LYS A 19 -25.10 -6.46 -4.43
C LYS A 19 -24.85 -5.73 -3.10
N PRO A 20 -23.65 -5.85 -2.51
CA PRO A 20 -23.29 -5.09 -1.33
C PRO A 20 -23.26 -3.59 -1.65
N ASP A 21 -23.29 -2.75 -0.62
CA ASP A 21 -23.15 -1.31 -0.76
C ASP A 21 -21.86 -0.98 -1.51
N LYS A 22 -22.00 -0.38 -2.70
CA LYS A 22 -20.89 -0.02 -3.60
C LYS A 22 -19.98 1.07 -3.01
N ASP A 23 -20.46 1.79 -2.00
CA ASP A 23 -19.76 2.91 -1.37
C ASP A 23 -19.07 2.48 -0.06
N ALA A 24 -19.36 1.28 0.44
CA ALA A 24 -18.61 0.67 1.53
C ALA A 24 -17.17 0.32 1.11
N GLU A 25 -16.28 0.17 2.10
CA GLU A 25 -14.93 -0.38 1.89
C GLU A 25 -15.01 -1.75 1.21
N ILE A 26 -14.07 -2.05 0.31
CA ILE A 26 -14.03 -3.35 -0.39
C ILE A 26 -14.04 -4.56 0.57
N THR A 27 -13.37 -4.46 1.72
CA THR A 27 -13.41 -5.54 2.72
C THR A 27 -14.82 -5.75 3.29
N GLU A 28 -15.55 -4.66 3.55
CA GLU A 28 -16.93 -4.71 4.03
C GLU A 28 -17.89 -5.22 2.96
N GLN A 29 -17.65 -4.89 1.69
CA GLN A 29 -18.40 -5.48 0.58
C GLN A 29 -18.26 -7.01 0.53
N HIS A 30 -17.05 -7.54 0.78
CA HIS A 30 -16.83 -8.99 0.86
C HIS A 30 -17.50 -9.61 2.09
N ARG A 31 -17.46 -8.95 3.26
CA ARG A 31 -18.16 -9.42 4.47
C ARG A 31 -19.67 -9.51 4.26
N ALA A 32 -20.27 -8.49 3.65
CA ALA A 32 -21.70 -8.48 3.35
C ALA A 32 -22.13 -9.62 2.41
N VAL A 33 -21.24 -10.10 1.53
CA VAL A 33 -21.50 -11.29 0.72
C VAL A 33 -21.48 -12.56 1.58
N ILE A 34 -20.53 -12.67 2.51
CA ILE A 34 -20.41 -13.82 3.43
C ILE A 34 -21.63 -13.91 4.36
N GLU A 35 -22.09 -12.77 4.88
CA GLU A 35 -23.30 -12.67 5.71
C GLU A 35 -24.55 -13.15 4.98
N GLN A 36 -24.70 -12.80 3.71
CA GLN A 36 -25.81 -13.25 2.87
C GLN A 36 -25.77 -14.77 2.58
N LEU A 37 -24.64 -15.44 2.85
CA LEU A 37 -24.53 -16.90 2.79
C LEU A 37 -24.83 -17.57 4.14
N GLY A 38 -25.27 -16.81 5.16
CA GLY A 38 -25.60 -17.32 6.50
C GLY A 38 -24.39 -17.54 7.41
N LEU A 39 -23.23 -16.98 7.05
CA LEU A 39 -22.01 -17.05 7.85
C LEU A 39 -21.81 -15.74 8.61
N THR A 40 -21.29 -15.80 9.83
CA THR A 40 -20.92 -14.59 10.60
C THR A 40 -19.43 -14.32 10.45
N PRO A 41 -19.02 -13.25 9.74
CA PRO A 41 -17.61 -12.91 9.60
C PRO A 41 -17.04 -12.49 10.95
N ASP A 42 -15.84 -12.98 11.29
CA ASP A 42 -15.10 -12.47 12.44
C ASP A 42 -14.65 -11.03 12.15
N PRO A 43 -15.13 -10.01 12.89
CA PRO A 43 -14.78 -8.61 12.64
C PRO A 43 -13.31 -8.30 12.94
N THR A 44 -12.61 -9.18 13.64
CA THR A 44 -11.19 -9.01 14.01
C THR A 44 -10.23 -9.48 12.93
N VAL A 45 -10.68 -10.30 11.99
CA VAL A 45 -9.85 -10.82 10.89
C VAL A 45 -9.69 -9.74 9.82
N ASP A 46 -8.49 -9.17 9.71
CA ASP A 46 -8.09 -8.33 8.57
C ASP A 46 -7.45 -9.19 7.46
N ILE A 47 -7.20 -8.61 6.29
CA ILE A 47 -6.41 -9.26 5.24
C ILE A 47 -5.04 -9.68 5.81
N GLU A 48 -4.61 -10.89 5.51
CA GLU A 48 -3.33 -11.44 5.96
C GLU A 48 -2.65 -12.22 4.83
N MET A 49 -1.34 -12.04 4.72
CA MET A 49 -0.50 -12.84 3.82
C MET A 49 0.65 -13.44 4.61
N VAL A 50 0.62 -14.75 4.81
CA VAL A 50 1.64 -15.49 5.56
C VAL A 50 2.81 -15.83 4.65
N SER A 51 4.02 -15.47 5.09
CA SER A 51 5.28 -15.86 4.46
C SER A 51 5.85 -17.08 5.17
N THR A 52 6.53 -17.96 4.43
CA THR A 52 7.19 -19.11 5.04
C THR A 52 8.47 -18.68 5.77
N PRO A 53 8.97 -19.47 6.73
CA PRO A 53 10.25 -19.18 7.40
C PRO A 53 11.41 -19.00 6.41
N ALA A 54 11.45 -19.79 5.32
CA ALA A 54 12.46 -19.69 4.27
C ALA A 54 12.36 -18.36 3.49
N GLU A 55 11.14 -17.91 3.18
CA GLU A 55 10.94 -16.60 2.53
C GLU A 55 11.39 -15.45 3.43
N LEU A 56 11.10 -15.54 4.72
CA LEU A 56 11.53 -14.52 5.70
C LEU A 56 13.05 -14.52 5.90
N ALA A 57 13.69 -15.69 5.90
CA ALA A 57 15.15 -15.79 5.97
C ALA A 57 15.81 -15.13 4.76
N ALA A 58 15.36 -15.48 3.54
CA ALA A 58 15.85 -14.88 2.31
C ALA A 58 15.63 -13.35 2.26
N ALA A 59 14.47 -12.87 2.73
CA ALA A 59 14.20 -11.44 2.82
C ALA A 59 15.14 -10.72 3.80
N ARG A 60 15.43 -11.31 4.96
CA ARG A 60 16.39 -10.75 5.93
C ARG A 60 17.80 -10.69 5.37
N GLU A 61 18.24 -11.75 4.71
CA GLU A 61 19.56 -11.79 4.04
C GLU A 61 19.66 -10.73 2.95
N GLU A 62 18.61 -10.57 2.14
CA GLU A 62 18.56 -9.53 1.11
C GLU A 62 18.61 -8.12 1.74
N ILE A 63 17.82 -7.85 2.77
CA ILE A 63 17.83 -6.54 3.44
C ILE A 63 19.18 -6.26 4.11
N ALA A 64 19.81 -7.27 4.71
CA ALA A 64 21.15 -7.13 5.29
C ALA A 64 22.19 -6.77 4.22
N SER A 65 22.05 -7.31 3.00
CA SER A 65 22.92 -6.97 1.86
C SER A 65 22.75 -5.54 1.34
N TRP A 66 21.74 -4.79 1.79
CA TRP A 66 21.49 -3.43 1.33
C TRP A 66 22.41 -2.38 1.93
N GLU A 67 23.28 -2.74 2.87
CA GLU A 67 24.29 -1.86 3.47
C GLU A 67 23.70 -0.53 3.97
N LEU A 68 22.60 -0.59 4.71
CA LEU A 68 21.82 0.60 5.10
C LEU A 68 22.55 1.53 6.10
N ARG A 69 23.75 1.16 6.56
CA ARG A 69 24.59 1.93 7.51
C ARG A 69 23.84 2.29 8.80
N GLY A 70 23.09 1.33 9.35
CA GLY A 70 22.29 1.52 10.57
C GLY A 70 20.92 2.18 10.34
N ARG A 71 20.60 2.60 9.12
CA ARG A 71 19.27 3.13 8.77
C ARG A 71 18.27 2.01 8.54
N ARG A 72 16.99 2.28 8.77
CA ARG A 72 15.89 1.33 8.63
C ARG A 72 15.18 1.54 7.28
N PRO A 73 14.85 0.48 6.52
CA PRO A 73 14.35 0.65 5.17
C PRO A 73 12.87 1.07 5.16
N VAL A 74 12.52 2.06 4.33
CA VAL A 74 11.13 2.47 4.06
C VAL A 74 10.82 2.19 2.59
N GLY A 75 9.80 1.37 2.33
CA GLY A 75 9.40 1.04 0.97
C GLY A 75 8.62 2.16 0.31
N VAL A 76 9.03 2.55 -0.90
CA VAL A 76 8.35 3.55 -1.74
C VAL A 76 7.79 2.86 -2.98
N PHE A 77 6.46 2.82 -3.07
CA PHE A 77 5.71 2.21 -4.19
C PHE A 77 5.08 3.29 -5.05
N PHE A 78 5.83 3.72 -6.04
CA PHE A 78 5.55 4.94 -6.80
C PHE A 78 4.73 4.72 -8.08
N VAL A 79 4.50 3.47 -8.46
CA VAL A 79 3.77 3.13 -9.69
C VAL A 79 2.33 2.74 -9.40
N GLY A 80 1.40 3.57 -9.84
CA GLY A 80 -0.04 3.30 -9.83
C GLY A 80 -0.61 3.02 -11.23
N HIS A 81 -1.89 2.67 -11.29
CA HIS A 81 -2.63 2.59 -12.55
C HIS A 81 -2.65 3.97 -13.25
N ARG A 82 -2.59 4.02 -14.59
CA ARG A 82 -2.32 5.25 -15.38
C ARG A 82 -3.08 6.50 -14.91
N ILE A 83 -4.38 6.38 -14.63
CA ILE A 83 -5.23 7.51 -14.21
C ILE A 83 -4.97 8.02 -12.79
N LYS A 84 -4.24 7.26 -11.98
CA LYS A 84 -3.90 7.53 -10.57
C LYS A 84 -2.42 7.91 -10.39
N GLN A 85 -1.63 7.90 -11.46
CA GLN A 85 -0.19 8.16 -11.39
C GLN A 85 0.08 9.61 -10.97
N MET A 86 1.03 9.76 -10.06
CA MET A 86 1.62 11.06 -9.72
C MET A 86 2.86 11.29 -10.58
N PRO A 87 3.20 12.56 -10.86
CA PRO A 87 4.46 12.92 -11.52
C PRO A 87 5.69 12.33 -10.77
N LEU A 88 6.73 11.94 -11.52
CA LEU A 88 7.92 11.30 -10.93
C LEU A 88 8.78 12.30 -10.15
N ASP A 89 8.79 13.56 -10.53
CA ASP A 89 9.40 14.67 -9.79
C ASP A 89 8.73 14.86 -8.42
N LEU A 90 7.40 14.70 -8.32
CA LEU A 90 6.72 14.72 -7.01
C LEU A 90 7.18 13.54 -6.13
N TRP A 91 7.32 12.34 -6.70
CA TRP A 91 7.88 11.20 -5.97
C TRP A 91 9.33 11.43 -5.53
N ALA A 92 10.14 12.06 -6.37
CA ALA A 92 11.50 12.43 -6.02
C ALA A 92 11.51 13.41 -4.83
N HIS A 93 10.69 14.45 -4.85
CA HIS A 93 10.54 15.37 -3.72
C HIS A 93 10.07 14.66 -2.44
N ILE A 94 9.17 13.68 -2.53
CA ILE A 94 8.75 12.87 -1.38
C ILE A 94 9.93 12.08 -0.82
N VAL A 95 10.71 11.40 -1.67
CA VAL A 95 11.88 10.62 -1.24
C VAL A 95 12.92 11.52 -0.57
N GLU A 96 13.24 12.67 -1.16
CA GLU A 96 14.21 13.61 -0.58
C GLU A 96 13.69 14.21 0.73
N ARG A 97 12.38 14.49 0.82
CA ARG A 97 11.79 14.97 2.07
C ARG A 97 11.86 13.93 3.19
N ILE A 98 11.63 12.65 2.87
CA ILE A 98 11.78 11.56 3.85
C ILE A 98 13.23 11.50 4.35
N ARG A 99 14.22 11.58 3.46
CA ARG A 99 15.64 11.58 3.83
C ARG A 99 16.01 12.76 4.73
N ALA A 100 15.51 13.94 4.41
CA ALA A 100 15.81 15.17 5.16
C ALA A 100 15.21 15.14 6.56
N ASP A 101 13.97 14.68 6.70
CA ASP A 101 13.24 14.71 7.97
C ASP A 101 13.48 13.50 8.87
N HIS A 102 13.91 12.38 8.30
CA HIS A 102 14.09 11.09 8.97
C HIS A 102 15.46 10.48 8.61
N PRO A 103 16.58 11.04 9.12
CA PRO A 103 17.93 10.58 8.77
C PRO A 103 18.21 9.12 9.19
N GLU A 104 17.41 8.56 10.09
CA GLU A 104 17.44 7.16 10.50
C GLU A 104 16.74 6.19 9.52
N LEU A 105 16.09 6.72 8.47
CA LEU A 105 15.37 5.93 7.47
C LEU A 105 16.11 5.94 6.12
N GLU A 106 15.99 4.84 5.38
CA GLU A 106 16.50 4.74 4.00
C GLU A 106 15.34 4.40 3.05
N PRO A 107 14.92 5.34 2.17
CA PRO A 107 13.95 5.04 1.15
C PRO A 107 14.45 3.99 0.15
N VAL A 108 13.62 2.99 -0.13
CA VAL A 108 13.87 1.94 -1.12
C VAL A 108 12.72 1.95 -2.12
N ALA A 109 13.01 2.20 -3.39
CA ALA A 109 12.00 2.29 -4.43
C ALA A 109 11.71 0.90 -5.02
N PHE A 110 10.48 0.44 -4.85
CA PHE A 110 10.03 -0.84 -5.38
C PHE A 110 9.30 -0.65 -6.71
N HIS A 111 9.51 -1.57 -7.63
CA HIS A 111 8.85 -1.54 -8.93
C HIS A 111 8.49 -2.96 -9.43
N ALA A 112 7.55 -3.04 -10.37
CA ALA A 112 7.27 -4.28 -11.09
C ALA A 112 8.25 -4.45 -12.27
N PRO A 113 8.44 -5.66 -12.82
CA PRO A 113 9.35 -5.89 -13.94
C PRO A 113 9.13 -4.96 -15.14
N GLY A 114 7.86 -4.67 -15.47
CA GLY A 114 7.48 -3.78 -16.56
C GLY A 114 7.70 -2.28 -16.30
N ASP A 115 8.08 -1.89 -15.09
CA ASP A 115 8.22 -0.49 -14.68
C ASP A 115 9.66 -0.02 -14.49
N ILE A 116 10.65 -0.82 -14.91
CA ILE A 116 12.08 -0.46 -14.76
C ILE A 116 12.42 0.90 -15.39
N GLY A 117 11.77 1.26 -16.52
CA GLY A 117 11.95 2.57 -17.14
C GLY A 117 11.52 3.72 -16.22
N LYS A 118 10.39 3.59 -15.52
CA LYS A 118 9.92 4.57 -14.55
C LYS A 118 10.79 4.59 -13.29
N ALA A 119 11.29 3.44 -12.85
CA ALA A 119 12.19 3.34 -11.71
C ALA A 119 13.53 4.07 -11.97
N ARG A 120 14.09 3.89 -13.16
CA ARG A 120 15.29 4.62 -13.60
C ARG A 120 15.02 6.11 -13.76
N ALA A 121 13.87 6.49 -14.31
CA ALA A 121 13.48 7.90 -14.43
C ALA A 121 13.31 8.57 -13.06
N LEU A 122 12.65 7.90 -12.09
CA LEU A 122 12.59 8.37 -10.71
C LEU A 122 14.00 8.57 -10.13
N ALA A 123 14.89 7.58 -10.29
CA ALA A 123 16.26 7.67 -9.79
C ALA A 123 17.04 8.86 -10.41
N ALA A 124 16.78 9.20 -11.67
CA ALA A 124 17.40 10.34 -12.34
C ALA A 124 16.91 11.71 -11.81
N HIS A 125 15.75 11.77 -11.16
CA HIS A 125 15.25 12.99 -10.50
C HIS A 125 15.82 13.20 -9.09
N LEU A 126 16.51 12.21 -8.52
CA LEU A 126 17.02 12.26 -7.16
C LEU A 126 18.45 12.82 -7.12
N THR A 127 18.73 13.58 -6.06
CA THR A 127 20.05 14.14 -5.78
C THR A 127 21.01 13.09 -5.21
N ALA A 128 20.48 12.06 -4.55
CA ALA A 128 21.25 10.93 -4.04
C ALA A 128 20.68 9.59 -4.54
N PRO A 129 21.54 8.57 -4.80
CA PRO A 129 21.11 7.27 -5.31
C PRO A 129 20.01 6.64 -4.47
N VAL A 130 19.00 6.04 -5.09
CA VAL A 130 17.98 5.24 -4.42
C VAL A 130 18.10 3.79 -4.84
N ARG A 131 17.88 2.88 -3.89
CA ARG A 131 17.86 1.45 -4.18
C ARG A 131 16.59 1.11 -4.96
N LEU A 132 16.75 0.50 -6.13
CA LEU A 132 15.65 -0.03 -6.94
C LEU A 132 15.50 -1.53 -6.67
N VAL A 133 14.33 -1.96 -6.22
CA VAL A 133 14.03 -3.37 -5.89
C VAL A 133 12.87 -3.88 -6.72
N CYS A 134 13.07 -5.04 -7.33
CA CYS A 134 12.04 -5.78 -8.05
C CYS A 134 12.19 -7.27 -7.74
N ARG A 135 11.09 -7.88 -7.30
CA ARG A 135 11.02 -9.29 -6.92
C ARG A 135 9.67 -9.91 -7.30
N PRO A 136 9.60 -11.23 -7.53
CA PRO A 136 8.33 -11.96 -7.60
C PRO A 136 7.48 -11.73 -6.34
N LEU A 137 6.16 -11.81 -6.49
CA LEU A 137 5.18 -11.43 -5.45
C LEU A 137 5.45 -12.03 -4.07
N ARG A 138 5.81 -13.32 -3.99
CA ARG A 138 6.08 -14.01 -2.71
C ARG A 138 7.32 -13.48 -2.00
N GLN A 139 8.41 -13.30 -2.74
CA GLN A 139 9.66 -12.72 -2.20
C GLN A 139 9.45 -11.24 -1.84
N PHE A 140 8.72 -10.51 -2.68
CA PHE A 140 8.32 -9.14 -2.42
C PHE A 140 7.51 -9.02 -1.12
N ALA A 141 6.52 -9.89 -0.90
CA ALA A 141 5.74 -9.93 0.33
C ALA A 141 6.62 -10.12 1.58
N ALA A 142 7.61 -11.01 1.50
CA ALA A 142 8.54 -11.23 2.59
C ALA A 142 9.45 -10.02 2.84
N LEU A 143 9.91 -9.34 1.78
CA LEU A 143 10.67 -8.09 1.92
C LEU A 143 9.87 -6.99 2.62
N VAL A 144 8.57 -6.86 2.29
CA VAL A 144 7.69 -5.87 2.93
C VAL A 144 7.63 -6.04 4.45
N GLU A 145 7.73 -7.27 4.95
CA GLU A 145 7.71 -7.56 6.39
C GLU A 145 8.92 -6.98 7.14
N GLY A 146 10.07 -6.92 6.46
CA GLY A 146 11.30 -6.32 6.98
C GLY A 146 11.43 -4.81 6.79
N LEU A 147 10.40 -4.15 6.23
CA LEU A 147 10.36 -2.69 6.11
C LEU A 147 9.86 -2.05 7.42
N GLU A 148 10.42 -0.89 7.74
CA GLU A 148 10.01 -0.06 8.88
C GLU A 148 8.64 0.57 8.62
N ALA A 149 8.42 1.02 7.38
CA ALA A 149 7.17 1.57 6.91
C ALA A 149 7.05 1.47 5.38
N VAL A 150 5.85 1.75 4.89
CA VAL A 150 5.54 1.78 3.47
C VAL A 150 4.86 3.10 3.11
N VAL A 151 5.32 3.72 2.03
CA VAL A 151 4.68 4.86 1.37
C VAL A 151 4.27 4.41 -0.03
N SER A 152 2.97 4.41 -0.33
CA SER A 152 2.46 3.80 -1.56
C SER A 152 1.36 4.64 -2.19
N CYS A 153 1.32 4.69 -3.52
CA CYS A 153 0.08 5.02 -4.22
C CYS A 153 -0.96 3.90 -4.09
N ASP A 154 -2.17 4.15 -4.58
CA ASP A 154 -3.24 3.17 -4.72
C ASP A 154 -2.90 2.09 -5.76
N CYS A 155 -2.19 1.06 -5.30
CA CYS A 155 -1.75 -0.11 -6.07
C CYS A 155 -1.67 -1.38 -5.20
N GLY A 156 -1.53 -2.55 -5.83
CA GLY A 156 -1.47 -3.84 -5.11
C GLY A 156 -0.52 -3.89 -3.89
N PRO A 157 0.73 -3.37 -4.00
CA PRO A 157 1.65 -3.23 -2.86
C PRO A 157 1.08 -2.56 -1.61
N LEU A 158 0.16 -1.58 -1.75
CA LEU A 158 -0.51 -0.92 -0.63
C LEU A 158 -1.26 -1.94 0.25
N HIS A 159 -2.03 -2.82 -0.38
CA HIS A 159 -2.81 -3.84 0.32
C HIS A 159 -1.93 -4.96 0.88
N LEU A 160 -0.79 -5.23 0.24
CA LEU A 160 0.19 -6.18 0.77
C LEU A 160 0.83 -5.66 2.06
N ALA A 161 1.17 -4.37 2.12
CA ALA A 161 1.67 -3.73 3.33
C ALA A 161 0.64 -3.76 4.47
N ARG A 162 -0.65 -3.55 4.15
CA ARG A 162 -1.76 -3.77 5.09
C ARG A 162 -1.77 -5.21 5.61
N ALA A 163 -1.66 -6.19 4.71
CA ALA A 163 -1.67 -7.62 5.05
C ALA A 163 -0.47 -8.05 5.92
N LYS A 164 0.66 -7.35 5.79
CA LYS A 164 1.86 -7.52 6.62
C LYS A 164 1.87 -6.63 7.87
N ARG A 165 0.77 -5.93 8.16
CA ARG A 165 0.61 -5.05 9.33
C ARG A 165 1.78 -4.07 9.46
N ARG A 166 2.27 -3.52 8.34
CA ARG A 166 3.32 -2.50 8.32
C ARG A 166 2.71 -1.10 8.47
N PRO A 167 3.42 -0.16 9.13
CA PRO A 167 3.09 1.25 9.07
C PRO A 167 2.94 1.71 7.63
N LEU A 168 1.88 2.46 7.35
CA LEU A 168 1.47 2.69 5.98
C LEU A 168 1.02 4.13 5.76
N VAL A 169 1.60 4.80 4.77
CA VAL A 169 1.10 6.07 4.24
C VAL A 169 0.62 5.84 2.81
N SER A 170 -0.69 5.98 2.62
CA SER A 170 -1.36 5.78 1.34
C SER A 170 -1.62 7.10 0.64
N LEU A 171 -1.21 7.21 -0.62
CA LEU A 171 -1.26 8.45 -1.40
C LEU A 171 -2.28 8.30 -2.53
N PHE A 172 -3.32 9.13 -2.49
CA PHE A 172 -4.41 9.12 -3.45
C PHE A 172 -4.49 10.43 -4.23
N THR A 173 -4.65 10.30 -5.55
CA THR A 173 -4.92 11.40 -6.49
C THR A 173 -6.38 11.46 -6.93
N LYS A 174 -7.17 10.43 -6.60
CA LYS A 174 -8.60 10.32 -6.89
C LYS A 174 -9.37 10.13 -5.59
N ALA A 175 -10.62 10.59 -5.57
CA ALA A 175 -11.49 10.52 -4.40
C ALA A 175 -12.07 9.12 -4.14
N ASN A 176 -11.34 8.06 -4.52
CA ASN A 176 -11.71 6.66 -4.26
C ASN A 176 -11.03 6.09 -3.01
N TRP A 177 -10.35 6.94 -2.23
CA TRP A 177 -9.67 6.54 -1.01
C TRP A 177 -10.66 6.01 0.05
N ASP A 178 -11.91 6.47 0.02
CA ASP A 178 -13.01 5.97 0.85
C ASP A 178 -13.21 4.45 0.72
N LYS A 179 -13.00 3.91 -0.47
CA LYS A 179 -13.20 2.49 -0.79
C LYS A 179 -11.93 1.64 -0.64
N PHE A 180 -10.78 2.23 -0.96
CA PHE A 180 -9.53 1.49 -1.14
C PHE A 180 -8.46 1.78 -0.09
N ALA A 181 -8.55 2.88 0.66
CA ALA A 181 -7.53 3.21 1.65
C ALA A 181 -7.59 2.24 2.85
N PRO A 182 -6.46 1.60 3.23
CA PRO A 182 -6.40 0.75 4.42
C PRO A 182 -6.70 1.53 5.70
N ARG A 183 -7.81 1.20 6.38
CA ARG A 183 -8.19 1.77 7.69
C ARG A 183 -7.52 1.06 8.87
N GLY A 184 -7.27 1.74 9.98
CA GLY A 184 -6.79 1.12 11.23
C GLY A 184 -5.56 1.82 11.83
N GLN A 185 -5.00 1.23 12.88
CA GLN A 185 -3.81 1.77 13.56
C GLN A 185 -2.59 1.79 12.64
N ARG A 186 -1.71 2.79 12.81
CA ARG A 186 -0.46 2.97 12.04
C ARG A 186 -0.70 3.05 10.54
N ARG A 187 -1.85 3.57 10.13
CA ARG A 187 -2.24 3.77 8.73
C ARG A 187 -2.68 5.22 8.55
N ALA A 188 -2.11 5.88 7.55
CA ALA A 188 -2.46 7.22 7.14
C ALA A 188 -2.95 7.21 5.68
N CYS A 189 -3.91 8.07 5.40
CA CYS A 189 -4.43 8.28 4.05
C CYS A 189 -4.32 9.76 3.70
N LEU A 190 -3.58 10.06 2.63
CA LEU A 190 -3.43 11.40 2.11
C LEU A 190 -4.09 11.47 0.73
N PHE A 191 -5.06 12.35 0.60
CA PHE A 191 -5.74 12.61 -0.66
C PHE A 191 -5.54 14.07 -1.09
N ARG A 192 -4.99 14.26 -2.30
CA ARG A 192 -5.01 15.56 -2.98
C ARG A 192 -5.03 15.33 -4.50
N PRO A 193 -5.90 16.01 -5.27
CA PRO A 193 -5.79 16.03 -6.72
C PRO A 193 -4.38 16.46 -7.15
N GLY A 194 -3.70 15.64 -7.96
CA GLY A 194 -2.31 15.88 -8.39
C GLY A 194 -1.24 15.34 -7.43
N GLY A 195 -1.61 14.96 -6.21
CA GLY A 195 -0.73 14.31 -5.23
C GLY A 195 -0.56 15.10 -3.92
N PRO A 196 -0.36 14.42 -2.77
CA PRO A 196 -0.05 15.08 -1.50
C PRO A 196 1.27 15.85 -1.53
N ARG A 197 1.41 16.85 -0.64
CA ARG A 197 2.67 17.60 -0.51
C ARG A 197 3.72 16.74 0.20
N PRO A 198 5.01 16.81 -0.18
CA PRO A 198 6.07 16.03 0.46
C PRO A 198 6.10 16.14 1.99
N GLU A 199 5.84 17.33 2.54
CA GLU A 199 5.81 17.58 3.99
C GLU A 199 4.66 16.83 4.68
N GLU A 200 3.50 16.73 4.03
CA GLU A 200 2.36 15.97 4.56
C GLU A 200 2.69 14.48 4.59
N VAL A 201 3.38 13.96 3.57
CA VAL A 201 3.82 12.55 3.53
C VAL A 201 4.82 12.28 4.65
N SER A 202 5.80 13.16 4.85
CA SER A 202 6.80 13.03 5.91
C SER A 202 6.17 13.10 7.31
N ASN A 203 5.24 14.02 7.54
CA ASN A 203 4.53 14.13 8.81
C ASN A 203 3.63 12.91 9.08
N ALA A 204 2.92 12.43 8.06
CA ALA A 204 2.13 11.20 8.17
C ALA A 204 3.00 9.98 8.47
N LEU A 205 4.19 9.90 7.85
CA LEU A 205 5.18 8.85 8.11
C LEU A 205 5.63 8.89 9.58
N ARG A 206 5.96 10.06 10.12
CA ARG A 206 6.30 10.24 11.54
C ARG A 206 5.20 9.68 12.45
N ALA A 207 3.96 10.08 12.19
CA ALA A 207 2.81 9.70 13.00
C ALA A 207 2.58 8.17 13.00
N VAL A 208 2.59 7.51 11.83
CA VAL A 208 2.38 6.06 11.77
C VAL A 208 3.53 5.25 12.40
N LEU A 209 4.75 5.77 12.35
CA LEU A 209 5.90 5.18 13.04
C LEU A 209 5.75 5.31 14.56
N ALA A 210 5.23 6.44 15.05
CA ALA A 210 4.94 6.68 16.46
C ALA A 210 3.74 5.87 17.01
N GLY A 211 3.05 5.08 16.17
CA GLY A 211 1.89 4.29 16.60
C GLY A 211 0.55 4.99 16.35
N GLU A 212 0.56 6.21 15.81
CA GLU A 212 -0.64 7.02 15.64
C GLU A 212 -1.44 6.59 14.41
N ALA A 213 -2.73 6.94 14.41
CA ALA A 213 -3.62 6.80 13.28
C ALA A 213 -4.14 8.20 12.90
N PRO A 214 -3.46 8.90 11.97
CA PRO A 214 -3.92 10.20 11.52
C PRO A 214 -5.35 10.14 11.02
N PRO A 215 -6.16 11.19 11.22
CA PRO A 215 -7.53 11.21 10.74
C PRO A 215 -7.54 11.05 9.21
N PHE A 216 -8.50 10.27 8.73
CA PHE A 216 -8.70 10.10 7.29
C PHE A 216 -9.19 11.42 6.67
N PRO A 217 -8.95 11.63 5.36
CA PRO A 217 -9.54 12.76 4.66
C PRO A 217 -11.06 12.78 4.87
N ALA A 218 -11.66 13.97 4.94
CA ALA A 218 -13.12 14.06 5.03
C ALA A 218 -13.75 13.52 3.73
N VAL A 219 -14.77 12.68 3.86
CA VAL A 219 -15.60 12.25 2.72
C VAL A 219 -16.30 13.49 2.18
N LYS A 220 -16.04 13.87 0.92
CA LYS A 220 -16.90 14.86 0.27
C LYS A 220 -18.19 14.15 -0.11
N GLY A 221 -19.31 14.65 0.44
CA GLY A 221 -20.67 14.28 0.01
C GLY A 221 -20.95 14.69 -1.43
#